data_AF-A0A7C5YR57-F1
#
_entry.id   AF-A0A7C5YR57-F1
#
_cell.length_a   1.000
_cell.length_b   1.000
_cell.length_c   1.000
_cell.angle_alpha   90.00
_cell.angle_beta   90.00
_cell.angle_gamma   90.00
#
_symmetry.space_group_name_H-M   'P 1'
#
loop_
_entity.id
_entity.type
_entity.pdbx_description
1 polymer ?
#
loop_
_entity_poly.entity_id
_entity_poly.type
_entity_poly.pdbx_seq_one_letter_code
_entity_poly.pdbx_strand_id
1 'polypeptide(L)'
;MGPQARIRNHLGQNFGLGLGPGYLPLREQFFDEQKKPVNEIVFSNLTEMSGRRLPTVWEMRSLTKPGHKTILELQEIKFDLKIKPEIFTERNLKSRNW
;
A
#
# COMPACT_ATOMS: atom_id res chain seq x y z
N MET A 1 12.76 -13.88 -12.75
CA MET A 1 11.61 -12.94 -12.69
C MET A 1 10.59 -13.52 -11.72
N GLY A 2 10.16 -12.76 -10.71
CA GLY A 2 9.13 -13.20 -9.76
C GLY A 2 7.72 -13.19 -10.40
N PRO A 3 6.73 -13.83 -9.77
CA PRO A 3 5.37 -13.87 -10.29
C PRO A 3 4.79 -12.46 -10.42
N GLN A 4 4.12 -12.19 -11.55
CA GLN A 4 3.36 -10.97 -11.79
C GLN A 4 1.87 -11.31 -11.78
N ALA A 5 1.10 -10.62 -10.95
CA ALA A 5 -0.35 -10.72 -10.93
C ALA A 5 -0.98 -9.45 -11.51
N ARG A 6 -2.06 -9.61 -12.27
CA ARG A 6 -2.93 -8.49 -12.64
C ARG A 6 -4.22 -8.61 -11.84
N ILE A 7 -4.54 -7.59 -11.08
CA ILE A 7 -5.73 -7.54 -10.21
C ILE A 7 -6.63 -6.42 -10.68
N ARG A 8 -7.95 -6.63 -10.61
CA ARG A 8 -8.96 -5.59 -10.83
C ARG A 8 -9.73 -5.38 -9.53
N ASN A 9 -9.79 -4.14 -9.04
CA ASN A 9 -10.58 -3.84 -7.84
C ASN A 9 -12.07 -3.62 -8.17
N HIS A 10 -12.89 -3.43 -7.13
CA HIS A 10 -14.33 -3.15 -7.25
C HIS A 10 -14.64 -1.80 -7.94
N LEU A 11 -13.66 -0.89 -8.02
CA LEU A 11 -13.73 0.36 -8.78
C LEU A 11 -13.31 0.19 -10.25
N GLY A 12 -13.04 -1.05 -10.69
CA GLY A 12 -12.67 -1.37 -12.06
C GLY A 12 -11.25 -1.01 -12.45
N GLN A 13 -10.43 -0.51 -11.52
CA GLN A 13 -9.04 -0.13 -11.75
C GLN A 13 -8.16 -1.38 -11.81
N ASN A 14 -7.19 -1.37 -12.73
CA ASN A 14 -6.23 -2.47 -12.89
C ASN A 14 -4.96 -2.17 -12.10
N PHE A 15 -4.39 -3.20 -11.50
CA PHE A 15 -3.14 -3.16 -10.77
C PHE A 15 -2.20 -4.21 -11.31
N GLY A 16 -0.94 -3.82 -11.52
CA GLY A 16 0.15 -4.76 -11.78
C GLY A 16 0.91 -5.00 -10.48
N LEU A 17 0.90 -6.22 -9.96
CA LEU A 17 1.65 -6.60 -8.77
C LEU A 17 2.85 -7.46 -9.14
N GLY A 18 4.05 -7.01 -8.76
CA GLY A 18 5.24 -7.84 -8.73
C GLY A 18 5.41 -8.44 -7.34
N LEU A 19 5.47 -9.76 -7.25
CA LEU A 19 5.61 -10.48 -5.98
C LEU A 19 6.98 -11.16 -5.86
N GLY A 20 7.50 -11.17 -4.64
CA GLY A 20 8.69 -11.92 -4.24
C GLY A 20 8.35 -13.24 -3.57
N PRO A 21 9.36 -13.94 -3.02
CA PRO A 21 9.14 -15.15 -2.22
C PRO A 21 8.12 -14.92 -1.09
N GLY A 22 7.26 -15.90 -0.84
CA GLY A 22 6.23 -15.79 0.18
C GLY A 22 5.12 -14.77 -0.14
N TYR A 23 4.93 -14.43 -1.42
CA TYR A 23 3.94 -13.47 -1.90
C TYR A 23 4.12 -12.04 -1.35
N LEU A 24 5.35 -11.70 -0.97
CA LEU A 24 5.67 -10.34 -0.53
C LEU A 24 5.56 -9.36 -1.69
N PRO A 25 4.87 -8.22 -1.52
CA PRO A 25 4.79 -7.23 -2.58
C PRO A 25 6.16 -6.57 -2.78
N LEU A 26 6.58 -6.48 -4.04
CA LEU A 26 7.81 -5.79 -4.46
C LEU A 26 7.48 -4.49 -5.19
N ARG A 27 6.41 -4.51 -6.00
CA ARG A 27 5.95 -3.36 -6.76
C ARG A 27 4.45 -3.44 -7.03
N GLU A 28 3.80 -2.29 -7.03
CA GLU A 28 2.43 -2.11 -7.51
C GLU A 28 2.39 -0.97 -8.54
N GLN A 29 1.62 -1.14 -9.62
CA GLN A 29 1.39 -0.11 -10.62
C GLN A 29 -0.09 0.23 -10.71
N PHE A 30 -0.38 1.53 -10.76
CA PHE A 30 -1.71 2.11 -10.85
C PHE A 30 -1.91 2.66 -12.27
N PHE A 31 -3.09 2.44 -12.84
CA PHE A 31 -3.39 2.81 -14.22
C PHE A 31 -4.60 3.73 -14.29
N ASP A 32 -4.59 4.66 -15.24
CA ASP A 32 -5.77 5.48 -15.57
C ASP A 32 -6.83 4.68 -16.36
N GLU A 33 -7.92 5.35 -16.71
CA GLU A 33 -9.03 4.78 -17.48
C GLU A 33 -8.61 4.30 -18.88
N GLN A 34 -7.51 4.86 -19.43
CA GLN A 34 -6.92 4.47 -20.71
C GLN A 34 -5.87 3.36 -20.56
N LYS A 35 -5.71 2.77 -19.37
CA LYS A 35 -4.71 1.75 -19.04
C LYS A 35 -3.27 2.25 -19.16
N LYS A 36 -3.01 3.54 -19.01
CA LYS A 36 -1.65 4.08 -18.91
C LYS A 36 -1.21 4.11 -17.44
N PRO A 37 0.02 3.71 -17.12
CA PRO A 37 0.50 3.71 -15.74
C PRO A 37 0.71 5.16 -15.27
N VAL A 38 0.12 5.51 -14.13
CA VAL A 38 0.14 6.87 -13.57
C VAL A 38 0.95 7.00 -12.29
N ASN A 39 0.97 5.96 -11.46
CA ASN A 39 1.78 5.87 -10.26
C ASN A 39 2.36 4.46 -10.11
N GLU A 40 3.45 4.35 -9.38
CA GLU A 40 3.96 3.07 -8.88
C GLU A 40 4.24 3.16 -7.38
N ILE A 41 4.06 2.05 -6.67
CA ILE A 41 4.62 1.84 -5.34
C ILE A 41 5.76 0.84 -5.47
N VAL A 42 6.93 1.17 -4.92
CA VAL A 42 8.04 0.24 -4.73
C VAL A 42 8.17 -0.06 -3.25
N PHE A 43 8.22 -1.34 -2.92
CA PHE A 43 8.30 -1.83 -1.56
C PHE A 43 9.75 -2.21 -1.23
N SER A 44 10.24 -1.78 -0.07
CA SER A 44 11.60 -2.06 0.37
C SER A 44 11.68 -2.21 1.89
N ASN A 45 12.89 -2.49 2.38
CA ASN A 45 13.19 -2.72 3.80
C ASN A 45 12.34 -3.84 4.43
N LEU A 46 12.56 -5.08 3.98
CA LEU A 46 11.82 -6.24 4.47
C LEU A 46 12.23 -6.58 5.90
N THR A 47 11.33 -6.34 6.86
CA THR A 47 11.59 -6.50 8.29
C THR A 47 10.52 -7.37 8.93
N GLU A 48 10.86 -8.04 10.04
CA GLU A 48 9.87 -8.69 10.88
C GLU A 48 9.28 -7.68 11.86
N MET A 49 7.96 -7.46 11.78
CA MET A 49 7.23 -6.62 12.73
C MET A 49 6.02 -7.37 13.26
N SER A 50 5.88 -7.44 14.59
CA SER A 50 4.76 -8.13 15.25
C SER A 50 4.52 -9.56 14.72
N GLY A 51 5.60 -10.32 14.49
CA GLY A 51 5.53 -11.72 14.05
C GLY A 51 5.20 -11.93 12.57
N ARG A 52 5.22 -10.86 11.75
CA ARG A 52 5.04 -10.94 10.30
C ARG A 52 6.22 -10.32 9.58
N ARG A 53 6.69 -10.94 8.51
CA ARG A 53 7.73 -10.39 7.62
C ARG A 53 7.05 -9.55 6.54
N LEU A 54 7.31 -8.24 6.49
CA LEU A 54 6.69 -7.32 5.54
C LEU A 54 7.64 -6.17 5.15
N PRO A 55 7.45 -5.54 3.96
CA PRO A 55 8.17 -4.33 3.62
C PRO A 55 7.72 -3.16 4.49
N THR A 56 8.66 -2.40 5.04
CA THR A 56 8.38 -1.27 5.94
C THR A 56 8.60 0.09 5.31
N VAL A 57 9.16 0.15 4.10
CA VAL A 57 9.33 1.40 3.34
C VAL A 57 8.59 1.28 2.02
N TRP A 58 7.59 2.12 1.82
CA TRP A 58 6.76 2.14 0.62
C TRP A 58 6.97 3.48 -0.08
N GLU A 59 7.62 3.44 -1.26
CA GLU A 59 7.86 4.64 -2.05
C GLU A 59 6.85 4.71 -3.19
N MET A 60 5.91 5.63 -3.09
CA MET A 60 4.97 5.96 -4.16
C MET A 60 5.57 7.04 -5.06
N ARG A 61 5.68 6.77 -6.36
CA ARG A 61 6.20 7.70 -7.36
C ARG A 61 5.16 8.00 -8.41
N SER A 62 5.05 9.28 -8.78
CA SER A 62 4.28 9.66 -9.96
C SER A 62 5.05 9.34 -11.24
N LEU A 63 4.41 8.62 -12.15
CA LEU A 63 4.96 8.31 -13.47
C LEU A 63 4.64 9.40 -14.51
N THR A 64 3.73 10.32 -14.17
CA THR A 64 3.33 11.45 -15.02
C THR A 64 3.91 12.78 -14.56
N LYS A 65 4.40 12.87 -13.31
CA LYS A 65 5.04 14.06 -12.74
C LYS A 65 6.41 13.69 -12.14
N PRO A 66 7.49 13.70 -12.95
CA PRO A 66 8.82 13.31 -12.50
C PRO A 66 9.25 14.07 -11.23
N GLY A 67 9.87 13.37 -10.29
CA GLY A 67 10.32 13.94 -9.01
C GLY A 67 9.24 14.02 -7.92
N HIS A 68 7.95 13.88 -8.26
CA HIS A 68 6.90 13.81 -7.24
C HIS A 68 6.83 12.41 -6.64
N LYS A 69 7.11 12.33 -5.34
CA LYS A 69 7.04 11.08 -4.59
C LYS A 69 6.57 11.30 -3.15
N THR A 70 6.01 10.23 -2.59
CA THR A 70 5.70 10.09 -1.17
C THR A 70 6.39 8.85 -0.66
N ILE A 71 7.06 8.93 0.49
CA ILE A 71 7.67 7.79 1.17
C ILE A 71 6.88 7.55 2.45
N LEU A 72 6.39 6.33 2.64
CA LEU A 72 5.76 5.89 3.87
C LEU A 72 6.69 4.91 4.59
N GLU A 73 7.03 5.23 5.83
CA GLU A 73 7.87 4.40 6.71
C GLU A 73 7.02 3.87 7.87
N LEU A 74 6.88 2.54 7.92
CA LEU A 74 6.19 1.86 9.01
C LEU A 74 7.13 1.72 10.21
N GLN A 75 6.86 2.49 11.26
CA GLN A 75 7.66 2.48 12.49
C GLN A 75 7.20 1.41 13.48
N GLU A 76 5.89 1.23 13.63
CA GLU A 76 5.29 0.22 14.52
C GLU A 76 4.01 -0.33 13.90
N ILE A 77 3.78 -1.63 14.04
CA ILE A 77 2.53 -2.29 13.67
C ILE A 77 2.18 -3.34 14.73
N LYS A 78 0.89 -3.45 15.05
CA LYS A 78 0.33 -4.46 15.95
C LYS A 78 -0.82 -5.14 15.23
N PHE A 79 -0.81 -6.48 15.21
CA PHE A 79 -1.86 -7.28 14.60
C PHE A 79 -2.85 -7.80 15.64
N ASP A 80 -4.02 -8.21 15.16
CA ASP A 80 -5.04 -8.93 15.94
C ASP A 80 -5.53 -8.17 17.20
N LEU A 81 -5.41 -6.84 17.17
CA LEU A 81 -5.98 -5.96 18.18
C LEU A 81 -7.51 -5.93 18.06
N LYS A 82 -8.20 -6.06 19.21
CA LYS A 82 -9.64 -5.82 19.31
C LYS A 82 -9.90 -4.31 19.29
N ILE A 83 -10.21 -3.76 18.13
CA ILE A 83 -10.59 -2.35 17.97
C ILE A 83 -12.11 -2.24 18.08
N LYS A 84 -12.59 -1.38 18.98
CA LYS A 84 -14.04 -1.21 19.17
C LYS A 84 -14.68 -0.55 17.93
N PRO A 85 -15.87 -0.99 17.48
CA PRO A 85 -16.49 -0.46 16.26
C PRO A 85 -16.72 1.05 16.26
N GLU A 86 -16.95 1.66 17.43
CA GLU A 86 -17.23 3.09 17.58
C GLU A 86 -16.05 3.97 17.10
N ILE A 87 -14.83 3.41 17.08
CA ILE A 87 -13.64 4.08 16.56
C ILE A 87 -13.81 4.45 15.08
N PHE A 88 -14.52 3.63 14.30
CA PHE A 88 -14.72 3.81 12.86
C PHE A 88 -15.98 4.60 12.53
N THR A 89 -16.37 5.56 13.39
CA THR A 89 -17.54 6.42 13.16
C THR A 89 -17.11 7.85 12.86
N GLU A 90 -17.90 8.57 12.04
CA GLU A 90 -17.65 10.00 11.80
C GLU A 90 -17.65 10.83 13.09
N ARG A 91 -18.51 10.47 14.05
CA ARG A 91 -18.55 11.11 15.37
C ARG A 91 -17.19 11.02 16.07
N ASN A 92 -16.55 9.85 16.02
CA ASN A 92 -15.23 9.64 16.60
C ASN A 92 -14.11 10.42 15.87
N LEU A 93 -14.28 10.70 14.57
CA LEU A 93 -13.36 11.58 13.83
C LEU A 93 -13.53 13.05 14.22
N LYS A 94 -14.78 13.49 14.49
CA LYS A 94 -15.13 14.88 14.81
C LYS A 94 -14.98 15.25 16.29
N SER A 95 -15.04 14.28 17.20
CA SER A 95 -14.92 14.52 18.66
C SER A 95 -13.52 14.89 19.11
N ARG A 96 -12.52 14.64 18.26
CA ARG A 96 -11.14 15.00 18.54
C ARG A 96 -10.96 16.49 18.24
N ASN A 97 -11.30 17.32 19.23
CA ASN A 97 -10.89 18.73 19.25
C ASN A 97 -9.36 18.74 19.18
N TRP A 98 -8.83 19.16 18.04
CA TRP A 98 -7.41 19.43 17.85
C TRP A 98 -7.09 20.85 18.33
#